data_AF-A0A2E0UYC8-F1
#
_entry.id   AF-A0A2E0UYC8-F1
#
_cell.length_a   1.000
_cell.length_b   1.000
_cell.length_c   1.000
_cell.angle_alpha   90.00
_cell.angle_beta   90.00
_cell.angle_gamma   90.00
#
_symmetry.space_group_name_H-M   'P 1'
#
loop_
_entity.id
_entity.type
_entity.pdbx_description
1 polymer ?
#
loop_
_entity_poly.entity_id
_entity_poly.type
_entity_poly.pdbx_seq_one_letter_code
_entity_poly.pdbx_strand_id
1 'polypeptide(L)'
;MQKKTGFIGYDWFKLIVAIILLLLLLWFLFFNTPTKNQTTENHTVNIPVVVGQEAAETLESTSAPIAEPTATAQPTQGPTEVPTAEPTLVPTPTVEPTTEPTVEPTAEPTAQSEETISSDCALAAPTRIKIGDKVRVTSNLHMRSSPDLGNNILQTNLAGSNLEIIGGPECYPYQNGAYLWWQVQLDSGTSGWSAEAAINSTFYFLEPIP
;
A
#
# COMPACT_ATOMS: atom_id res chain seq x y z
N MET A 1 69.91 43.18 -14.13
CA MET A 1 68.47 43.41 -13.98
C MET A 1 67.76 42.06 -13.86
N GLN A 2 67.38 41.64 -12.64
CA GLN A 2 66.69 40.36 -12.44
C GLN A 2 65.17 40.58 -12.41
N LYS A 3 64.46 39.84 -13.27
CA LYS A 3 63.01 39.89 -13.43
C LYS A 3 62.38 38.95 -12.40
N LYS A 4 61.78 39.50 -11.34
CA LYS A 4 60.94 38.73 -10.40
C LYS A 4 59.67 38.30 -11.14
N THR A 5 59.60 37.05 -11.56
CA THR A 5 58.36 36.43 -12.04
C THR A 5 57.48 36.13 -10.83
N GLY A 6 56.50 37.00 -10.60
CA GLY A 6 55.44 36.80 -9.61
C GLY A 6 54.67 35.52 -9.92
N PHE A 7 54.49 34.72 -8.88
CA PHE A 7 53.82 33.44 -8.84
C PHE A 7 52.32 33.58 -9.19
N ILE A 8 51.97 33.28 -10.44
CA ILE A 8 50.60 33.37 -11.01
C ILE A 8 49.68 32.21 -10.55
N GLY A 9 50.18 31.26 -9.75
CA GLY A 9 49.41 30.07 -9.36
C GLY A 9 48.29 30.31 -8.34
N TYR A 10 48.40 31.33 -7.48
CA TYR A 10 47.47 31.51 -6.37
C TYR A 10 46.13 32.16 -6.79
N ASP A 11 46.16 33.04 -7.80
CA ASP A 11 44.95 33.72 -8.29
C ASP A 11 44.00 32.76 -9.00
N TRP A 12 44.54 31.84 -9.79
CA TRP A 12 43.72 30.89 -10.53
C TRP A 12 43.06 29.85 -9.61
N PHE A 13 43.77 29.39 -8.58
CA PHE A 13 43.20 28.51 -7.55
C PHE A 13 42.06 29.20 -6.80
N LYS A 14 42.24 30.46 -6.40
CA LYS A 14 41.17 31.24 -5.75
C LYS A 14 39.97 31.46 -6.64
N LEU A 15 40.18 31.71 -7.92
CA LEU A 15 39.11 31.87 -8.90
C LEU A 15 38.32 30.56 -9.09
N ILE A 16 38.99 29.41 -9.16
CA ILE A 16 38.34 28.10 -9.23
C ILE A 16 37.53 27.83 -7.95
N VAL A 17 38.09 28.08 -6.77
CA VAL A 17 37.39 27.91 -5.49
C VAL A 17 36.16 28.82 -5.40
N ALA A 18 36.28 30.08 -5.85
CA ALA A 18 35.16 31.01 -5.88
C ALA A 18 34.02 30.56 -6.81
N ILE A 19 34.35 30.02 -7.99
CA ILE A 19 33.36 29.47 -8.93
C ILE A 19 32.67 28.26 -8.33
N ILE A 20 33.41 27.33 -7.71
CA ILE A 20 32.83 26.14 -7.07
C ILE A 20 31.86 26.55 -5.95
N LEU A 21 32.25 27.50 -5.09
CA LEU A 21 31.37 28.00 -4.02
C LEU A 21 30.13 28.69 -4.57
N LEU A 22 30.25 29.48 -5.64
CA LEU A 22 29.11 30.12 -6.31
C LEU A 22 28.15 29.07 -6.88
N LEU A 23 28.65 28.03 -7.54
CA LEU A 23 27.83 26.95 -8.11
C LEU A 23 27.13 26.14 -7.02
N LEU A 24 27.80 25.87 -5.90
CA LEU A 24 27.18 25.19 -4.75
C LEU A 24 26.08 26.05 -4.10
N LEU A 25 26.29 27.37 -3.99
CA LEU A 25 25.30 28.29 -3.45
C LEU A 25 24.07 28.39 -4.38
N LEU A 26 24.30 28.49 -5.68
CA LEU A 26 23.23 28.49 -6.69
C LEU A 26 22.46 27.15 -6.69
N TRP A 27 23.16 26.03 -6.62
CA TRP A 27 22.53 24.71 -6.48
C TRP A 27 21.68 24.65 -5.20
N PHE A 28 22.21 25.10 -4.06
CA PHE A 28 21.44 25.14 -2.82
C PHE A 28 20.18 26.01 -2.94
N LEU A 29 20.25 27.16 -3.63
CA LEU A 29 19.09 28.04 -3.82
C LEU A 29 18.05 27.48 -4.81
N PHE A 30 18.47 26.77 -5.85
CA PHE A 30 17.55 26.19 -6.84
C PHE A 30 16.90 24.88 -6.36
N PHE A 31 17.64 24.05 -5.61
CA PHE A 31 17.17 22.73 -5.20
C PHE A 31 16.53 22.69 -3.79
N ASN A 32 16.67 23.74 -2.98
CA ASN A 32 15.96 23.86 -1.69
C ASN A 32 14.81 24.87 -1.71
N THR A 33 14.17 25.10 -2.86
CA THR A 33 12.89 25.81 -2.84
C THR A 33 11.82 24.83 -2.32
N PRO A 34 11.14 25.12 -1.19
CA PRO A 34 10.00 24.31 -0.79
C PRO A 34 8.93 24.44 -1.87
N THR A 35 8.66 23.34 -2.56
CA THR A 35 7.48 23.21 -3.41
C THR A 35 6.26 23.47 -2.54
N LYS A 36 5.61 24.63 -2.72
CA LYS A 36 4.25 24.81 -2.21
C LYS A 36 3.40 23.76 -2.92
N ASN A 37 2.93 22.78 -2.15
CA ASN A 37 2.02 21.74 -2.61
C ASN A 37 0.83 22.39 -3.33
N GLN A 38 0.44 21.75 -4.43
CA GLN A 38 -0.72 22.09 -5.23
C GLN A 38 -1.94 22.28 -4.33
N THR A 39 -2.48 23.50 -4.34
CA THR A 39 -3.90 23.72 -4.04
C THR A 39 -4.67 23.06 -5.16
N THR A 40 -5.34 21.96 -4.85
CA THR A 40 -6.41 21.39 -5.65
C THR A 40 -7.37 22.53 -6.04
N GLU A 41 -7.44 22.85 -7.33
CA GLU A 41 -8.51 23.68 -7.85
C GLU A 41 -9.82 22.91 -7.64
N ASN A 42 -10.53 23.28 -6.58
CA ASN A 42 -11.92 22.93 -6.39
C ASN A 42 -12.68 23.44 -7.62
N HIS A 43 -13.18 22.51 -8.41
CA HIS A 43 -14.06 22.79 -9.53
C HIS A 43 -15.37 23.34 -8.96
N THR A 44 -15.50 24.67 -9.05
CA THR A 44 -16.64 25.44 -8.59
C THR A 44 -17.88 25.07 -9.40
N VAL A 45 -18.80 24.31 -8.78
CA VAL A 45 -20.20 24.29 -9.22
C VAL A 45 -20.85 25.55 -8.67
N ASN A 46 -21.14 26.50 -9.56
CA ASN A 46 -21.84 27.74 -9.26
C ASN A 46 -23.25 27.47 -8.71
N ILE A 47 -23.52 27.93 -7.50
CA ILE A 47 -24.87 28.17 -6.98
C ILE A 47 -24.94 29.67 -6.65
N PRO A 48 -25.91 30.44 -7.18
CA PRO A 48 -25.94 31.88 -6.99
C PRO A 48 -26.34 32.26 -5.55
N VAL A 49 -25.47 33.08 -4.95
CA VAL A 49 -25.62 33.78 -3.67
C VAL A 49 -26.71 34.86 -3.80
N VAL A 50 -27.69 34.83 -2.89
CA VAL A 50 -28.52 36.00 -2.53
C VAL A 50 -27.96 36.58 -1.25
N VAL A 51 -27.27 37.72 -1.42
CA VAL A 51 -27.17 38.93 -0.58
C VAL A 51 -27.39 38.82 0.94
N GLY A 52 -26.41 39.33 1.69
CA GLY A 52 -26.65 40.28 2.78
C GLY A 52 -25.90 40.02 4.09
N GLN A 53 -24.92 40.89 4.39
CA GLN A 53 -24.66 41.61 5.66
C GLN A 53 -24.90 40.87 7.01
N GLU A 54 -24.16 41.03 8.12
CA GLU A 54 -23.18 41.99 8.65
C GLU A 54 -23.01 41.61 10.15
N ALA A 55 -21.94 42.06 10.81
CA ALA A 55 -21.73 42.12 12.27
C ALA A 55 -21.59 40.76 13.03
N ALA A 56 -20.45 40.46 13.66
CA ALA A 56 -19.89 40.98 14.91
C ALA A 56 -20.36 40.22 16.17
N GLU A 57 -19.39 39.95 17.06
CA GLU A 57 -19.49 39.63 18.49
C GLU A 57 -20.02 38.26 18.98
N THR A 58 -19.08 37.49 19.58
CA THR A 58 -18.91 37.36 21.05
C THR A 58 -20.08 36.82 21.91
N LEU A 59 -19.78 35.67 22.54
CA LEU A 59 -20.20 35.13 23.86
C LEU A 59 -21.64 34.61 24.13
N GLU A 60 -21.61 33.34 24.53
CA GLU A 60 -22.24 32.72 25.73
C GLU A 60 -23.75 32.50 25.84
N SER A 61 -24.08 31.20 25.93
CA SER A 61 -24.82 30.51 27.00
C SER A 61 -25.95 31.27 27.69
N THR A 62 -27.19 30.75 27.64
CA THR A 62 -28.14 30.69 28.78
C THR A 62 -29.48 30.01 28.37
N SER A 63 -29.94 29.15 29.29
CA SER A 63 -31.27 28.55 29.56
C SER A 63 -32.52 29.23 28.97
N ALA A 64 -33.70 28.63 28.83
CA ALA A 64 -34.41 27.60 29.59
C ALA A 64 -35.73 27.22 28.83
N PRO A 65 -36.58 26.31 29.34
CA PRO A 65 -37.53 25.49 28.56
C PRO A 65 -38.96 26.06 28.47
N ILE A 66 -39.76 25.57 27.51
CA ILE A 66 -41.24 25.54 27.62
C ILE A 66 -41.87 24.48 26.69
N ALA A 67 -42.81 23.72 27.27
CA ALA A 67 -43.65 22.67 26.68
C ALA A 67 -44.64 23.25 25.64
N GLU A 68 -45.25 22.52 24.72
CA GLU A 68 -46.24 21.44 24.90
C GLU A 68 -46.63 20.82 23.52
N PRO A 69 -47.40 19.71 23.48
CA PRO A 69 -47.43 18.74 22.38
C PRO A 69 -48.47 19.07 21.32
N THR A 70 -48.23 18.63 20.08
CA THR A 70 -49.31 18.44 19.11
C THR A 70 -49.26 17.02 18.58
N ALA A 71 -50.20 16.22 19.09
CA ALA A 71 -50.57 14.93 18.53
C ALA A 71 -51.35 15.14 17.24
N THR A 72 -51.04 14.38 16.18
CA THR A 72 -52.03 14.01 15.17
C THR A 72 -51.67 12.63 14.60
N ALA A 73 -52.68 11.75 14.64
CA ALA A 73 -52.75 10.40 14.09
C ALA A 73 -52.37 10.34 12.59
N GLN A 74 -51.96 9.24 11.97
CA GLN A 74 -52.53 7.89 12.01
C GLN A 74 -51.59 6.90 11.26
N PRO A 75 -51.46 5.63 11.71
CA PRO A 75 -50.72 4.58 11.01
C PRO A 75 -51.66 3.65 10.23
N THR A 76 -51.46 3.50 8.91
CA THR A 76 -52.00 2.39 8.09
C THR A 76 -51.31 2.53 6.72
N GLN A 77 -50.62 1.53 6.16
CA GLN A 77 -51.12 0.21 5.81
C GLN A 77 -50.01 -0.84 5.92
N GLY A 78 -50.41 -2.04 6.33
CA GLY A 78 -49.53 -3.16 6.68
C GLY A 78 -48.95 -3.91 5.47
N PRO A 79 -48.09 -4.90 5.75
CA PRO A 79 -47.53 -5.78 4.75
C PRO A 79 -48.57 -6.84 4.38
N THR A 80 -48.89 -6.97 3.10
CA THR A 80 -49.62 -8.13 2.60
C THR A 80 -49.15 -8.39 1.18
N GLU A 81 -48.22 -9.32 1.02
CA GLU A 81 -48.40 -10.41 0.06
C GLU A 81 -47.81 -11.70 0.66
N VAL A 82 -48.54 -12.78 0.41
CA VAL A 82 -48.59 -14.05 1.15
C VAL A 82 -47.55 -15.03 0.60
N PRO A 83 -46.90 -15.88 1.43
CA PRO A 83 -46.07 -16.97 0.94
C PRO A 83 -46.96 -18.09 0.40
N THR A 84 -46.83 -18.46 -0.87
CA THR A 84 -47.55 -19.62 -1.42
C THR A 84 -46.73 -20.31 -2.52
N ALA A 85 -46.22 -21.49 -2.16
CA ALA A 85 -46.06 -22.73 -2.94
C ALA A 85 -44.68 -23.40 -2.75
N GLU A 86 -44.58 -24.21 -1.71
CA GLU A 86 -43.94 -25.53 -1.79
C GLU A 86 -45.05 -26.58 -1.55
N PRO A 87 -44.95 -27.86 -1.95
CA PRO A 87 -43.77 -28.60 -2.40
C PRO A 87 -44.02 -29.47 -3.66
N THR A 88 -43.04 -30.33 -3.97
CA THR A 88 -43.12 -31.57 -4.76
C THR A 88 -42.46 -31.48 -6.13
N LEU A 89 -41.19 -31.93 -6.20
CA LEU A 89 -40.81 -33.11 -6.96
C LEU A 89 -39.49 -33.64 -6.40
N VAL A 90 -39.56 -34.83 -5.79
CA VAL A 90 -38.40 -35.66 -5.47
C VAL A 90 -38.04 -36.43 -6.73
N PRO A 91 -36.82 -36.30 -7.25
CA PRO A 91 -36.16 -37.44 -7.87
C PRO A 91 -35.07 -37.94 -6.93
N THR A 92 -35.26 -39.15 -6.43
CA THR A 92 -34.19 -39.97 -5.84
C THR A 92 -33.54 -40.76 -6.96
N PRO A 93 -32.34 -40.40 -7.44
CA PRO A 93 -31.42 -41.38 -7.97
C PRO A 93 -30.53 -41.86 -6.82
N THR A 94 -30.91 -43.01 -6.27
CA THR A 94 -29.97 -43.90 -5.58
C THR A 94 -28.90 -44.30 -6.59
N VAL A 95 -27.71 -43.70 -6.50
CA VAL A 95 -26.50 -44.25 -7.11
C VAL A 95 -25.61 -44.65 -5.95
N GLU A 96 -25.35 -45.95 -5.88
CA GLU A 96 -24.55 -46.62 -4.86
C GLU A 96 -23.16 -45.97 -4.72
N PRO A 97 -22.58 -45.89 -3.51
CA PRO A 97 -21.19 -45.52 -3.36
C PRO A 97 -20.34 -46.57 -4.06
N THR A 98 -19.73 -46.21 -5.19
CA THR A 98 -18.68 -47.04 -5.78
C THR A 98 -17.50 -47.04 -4.82
N THR A 99 -17.38 -48.11 -4.04
CA THR A 99 -16.23 -48.42 -3.22
C THR A 99 -15.10 -48.86 -4.14
N GLU A 100 -14.23 -47.93 -4.59
CA GLU A 100 -12.80 -48.20 -4.75
C GLU A 100 -11.99 -46.91 -4.99
N PRO A 101 -11.31 -46.36 -3.96
CA PRO A 101 -10.16 -45.52 -4.18
C PRO A 101 -8.95 -46.43 -4.40
N THR A 102 -8.58 -46.70 -5.65
CA THR A 102 -7.26 -47.26 -5.97
C THR A 102 -6.60 -46.39 -7.02
N VAL A 103 -6.17 -45.21 -6.58
CA VAL A 103 -4.98 -44.57 -7.13
C VAL A 103 -3.89 -44.80 -6.10
N GLU A 104 -3.00 -45.73 -6.39
CA GLU A 104 -1.74 -45.88 -5.66
C GLU A 104 -1.06 -44.51 -5.59
N PRO A 105 -0.57 -44.07 -4.41
CA PRO A 105 0.39 -42.99 -4.37
C PRO A 105 1.67 -43.52 -5.00
N THR A 106 1.84 -43.27 -6.30
CA THR A 106 3.17 -43.29 -6.90
C THR A 106 3.92 -42.13 -6.24
N ALA A 107 4.60 -42.44 -5.13
CA ALA A 107 5.64 -41.61 -4.57
C ALA A 107 6.81 -41.62 -5.56
N GLU A 108 6.68 -40.84 -6.63
CA GLU A 108 7.84 -40.46 -7.41
C GLU A 108 8.67 -39.49 -6.57
N PRO A 109 9.98 -39.76 -6.43
CA PRO A 109 10.86 -38.99 -5.56
C PRO A 109 11.02 -37.58 -6.10
N THR A 110 10.68 -36.62 -5.24
CA THR A 110 11.35 -35.32 -5.06
C THR A 110 12.10 -34.82 -6.30
N ALA A 111 11.34 -34.36 -7.30
CA ALA A 111 11.83 -33.28 -8.15
C ALA A 111 11.84 -32.05 -7.24
N GLN A 112 12.93 -31.89 -6.51
CA GLN A 112 13.35 -30.62 -5.95
C GLN A 112 13.32 -29.65 -7.13
N SER A 113 12.27 -28.84 -7.16
CA SER A 113 12.19 -27.67 -8.01
C SER A 113 13.35 -26.81 -7.56
N GLU A 114 14.52 -27.01 -8.16
CA GLU A 114 15.47 -25.94 -8.32
C GLU A 114 14.76 -24.94 -9.22
N GLU A 115 13.92 -24.11 -8.60
CA GLU A 115 13.43 -22.89 -9.20
C GLU A 115 14.68 -22.15 -9.64
N THR A 116 14.92 -22.19 -10.95
CA THR A 116 15.86 -21.32 -11.64
C THR A 116 15.35 -19.90 -11.39
N ILE A 117 15.69 -19.34 -10.23
CA ILE A 117 15.45 -17.93 -9.92
C ILE A 117 16.09 -17.19 -11.09
N SER A 118 15.26 -16.44 -11.83
CA SER A 118 15.74 -15.59 -12.91
C SER A 118 17.01 -14.88 -12.45
N SER A 119 18.07 -14.91 -13.26
CA SER A 119 19.37 -14.28 -12.98
C SER A 119 19.21 -12.85 -12.45
N ASP A 120 18.15 -12.16 -12.85
CA ASP A 120 17.86 -10.79 -12.45
C ASP A 120 17.46 -10.66 -10.97
N CYS A 121 16.89 -11.71 -10.39
CA CYS A 121 16.58 -11.78 -8.96
C CYS A 121 17.73 -12.30 -8.10
N ALA A 122 18.89 -12.59 -8.68
CA ALA A 122 20.09 -12.89 -7.89
C ALA A 122 20.55 -11.69 -7.03
N LEU A 123 20.08 -10.48 -7.36
CA LEU A 123 20.35 -9.26 -6.58
C LEU A 123 19.29 -8.98 -5.50
N ALA A 124 18.24 -9.80 -5.39
CA ALA A 124 17.32 -9.70 -4.27
C ALA A 124 17.94 -10.30 -3.00
N ALA A 125 17.39 -9.94 -1.83
CA ALA A 125 17.70 -10.67 -0.60
C ALA A 125 17.26 -12.14 -0.76
N PRO A 126 18.05 -13.12 -0.27
CA PRO A 126 17.66 -14.53 -0.34
C PRO A 126 16.32 -14.77 0.36
N THR A 127 15.42 -15.51 -0.27
CA THR A 127 14.14 -15.78 0.38
C THR A 127 14.27 -16.66 1.62
N ARG A 128 13.47 -16.39 2.65
CA ARG A 128 13.38 -17.13 3.90
C ARG A 128 11.98 -17.69 4.16
N ILE A 129 11.07 -17.50 3.20
CA ILE A 129 9.65 -17.83 3.30
C ILE A 129 9.22 -18.58 2.03
N LYS A 130 8.10 -19.30 2.12
CA LYS A 130 7.45 -19.98 1.00
C LYS A 130 5.94 -19.88 1.12
N ILE A 131 5.23 -20.26 0.05
CA ILE A 131 3.77 -20.35 0.06
C ILE A 131 3.31 -21.28 1.19
N GLY A 132 2.30 -20.82 1.95
CA GLY A 132 1.75 -21.48 3.13
C GLY A 132 2.39 -21.05 4.45
N ASP A 133 3.52 -20.33 4.43
CA ASP A 133 4.12 -19.82 5.65
C ASP A 133 3.27 -18.71 6.27
N LYS A 134 3.22 -18.69 7.61
CA LYS A 134 2.77 -17.52 8.37
C LYS A 134 3.95 -16.63 8.67
N VAL A 135 3.80 -15.34 8.45
CA VAL A 135 4.86 -14.35 8.62
C VAL A 135 4.39 -13.19 9.47
N ARG A 136 5.33 -12.51 10.12
CA ARG A 136 5.11 -11.28 10.86
C ARG A 136 5.77 -10.11 10.14
N VAL A 137 5.06 -8.99 10.06
CA VAL A 137 5.59 -7.73 9.57
C VAL A 137 6.52 -7.12 10.61
N THR A 138 7.77 -6.81 10.27
CA THR A 138 8.77 -6.28 11.22
C THR A 138 8.79 -4.76 11.31
N SER A 139 8.36 -4.08 10.24
CA SER A 139 8.23 -2.64 10.13
C SER A 139 7.06 -2.30 9.20
N ASN A 140 6.40 -1.15 9.39
CA ASN A 140 5.26 -0.73 8.58
C ASN A 140 5.50 -0.97 7.08
N LEU A 141 4.67 -1.84 6.49
CA LEU A 141 4.88 -2.39 5.16
C LEU A 141 3.65 -2.17 4.28
N HIS A 142 3.86 -1.64 3.08
CA HIS A 142 2.78 -1.47 2.12
C HIS A 142 2.35 -2.80 1.52
N MET A 143 1.04 -3.03 1.50
CA MET A 143 0.36 -4.03 0.67
C MET A 143 -0.15 -3.33 -0.59
N ARG A 144 0.15 -3.91 -1.75
CA ARG A 144 -0.14 -3.35 -3.06
C ARG A 144 -1.04 -4.25 -3.88
N SER A 145 -1.69 -3.71 -4.91
CA SER A 145 -2.49 -4.52 -5.83
C SER A 145 -1.66 -5.23 -6.90
N SER A 146 -0.40 -4.83 -7.12
CA SER A 146 0.53 -5.49 -8.06
C SER A 146 1.96 -5.48 -7.49
N PRO A 147 2.82 -6.44 -7.88
CA PRO A 147 4.17 -6.61 -7.35
C PRO A 147 5.18 -5.62 -7.97
N ASP A 148 4.89 -4.32 -7.84
CA ASP A 148 5.72 -3.24 -8.38
C ASP A 148 5.74 -2.02 -7.44
N LEU A 149 6.56 -1.03 -7.79
CA LEU A 149 6.69 0.22 -7.03
C LEU A 149 5.76 1.34 -7.52
N GLY A 150 4.75 1.02 -8.33
CA GLY A 150 3.82 1.99 -8.88
C GLY A 150 2.88 2.63 -7.86
N ASN A 151 1.90 3.40 -8.35
CA ASN A 151 0.88 4.03 -7.54
C ASN A 151 -0.30 3.06 -7.30
N ASN A 152 -0.06 2.02 -6.50
CA ASN A 152 -0.98 0.88 -6.33
C ASN A 152 -1.04 0.36 -4.89
N ILE A 153 -0.80 1.23 -3.90
CA ILE A 153 -0.89 0.88 -2.48
C ILE A 153 -2.36 0.70 -2.09
N LEU A 154 -2.68 -0.48 -1.56
CA LEU A 154 -3.99 -0.79 -1.00
C LEU A 154 -4.08 -0.34 0.47
N GLN A 155 -3.05 -0.68 1.25
CA GLN A 155 -2.96 -0.33 2.68
C GLN A 155 -1.54 -0.46 3.22
N THR A 156 -1.34 -0.02 4.46
CA THR A 156 -0.11 -0.23 5.24
C THR A 156 -0.37 -1.20 6.39
N ASN A 157 0.27 -2.36 6.36
CA ASN A 157 0.28 -3.28 7.48
C ASN A 157 1.28 -2.77 8.53
N LEU A 158 0.83 -2.61 9.77
CA LEU A 158 1.69 -2.14 10.86
C LEU A 158 2.67 -3.23 11.29
N ALA A 159 3.81 -2.82 11.85
CA ALA A 159 4.73 -3.75 12.50
C ALA A 159 4.01 -4.61 13.55
N GLY A 160 4.30 -5.91 13.56
CA GLY A 160 3.63 -6.91 14.38
C GLY A 160 2.41 -7.58 13.74
N SER A 161 1.91 -7.08 12.60
CA SER A 161 0.82 -7.74 11.87
C SER A 161 1.24 -9.12 11.39
N ASN A 162 0.34 -10.10 11.52
CA ASN A 162 0.53 -11.45 10.97
C ASN A 162 -0.10 -11.53 9.58
N LEU A 163 0.57 -12.23 8.67
CA LEU A 163 0.12 -12.47 7.31
C LEU A 163 0.38 -13.94 6.94
N GLU A 164 -0.39 -14.44 5.99
CA GLU A 164 -0.12 -15.73 5.32
C GLU A 164 0.44 -15.47 3.93
N ILE A 165 1.46 -16.24 3.53
CA ILE A 165 1.99 -16.21 2.17
C ILE A 165 1.14 -17.12 1.29
N ILE A 166 0.43 -16.55 0.32
CA ILE A 166 -0.54 -17.26 -0.52
C ILE A 166 -0.11 -17.39 -1.99
N GLY A 167 0.98 -16.74 -2.40
CA GLY A 167 1.48 -16.80 -3.78
C GLY A 167 2.78 -16.01 -3.98
N GLY A 168 3.38 -16.12 -5.17
CA GLY A 168 4.71 -15.60 -5.48
C GLY A 168 5.82 -16.68 -5.39
N PRO A 169 7.11 -16.30 -5.45
CA PRO A 169 7.60 -14.92 -5.51
C PRO A 169 7.55 -14.33 -6.93
N GLU A 170 7.32 -13.03 -7.02
CA GLU A 170 7.47 -12.24 -8.26
C GLU A 170 8.70 -11.34 -8.17
N CYS A 171 9.53 -11.40 -9.20
CA CYS A 171 10.77 -10.66 -9.27
C CYS A 171 10.57 -9.25 -9.82
N TYR A 172 11.02 -8.23 -9.10
CA TYR A 172 11.05 -6.85 -9.59
C TYR A 172 12.45 -6.23 -9.47
N PRO A 173 13.25 -6.24 -10.55
CA PRO A 173 14.51 -5.51 -10.59
C PRO A 173 14.29 -4.00 -10.43
N TYR A 174 15.11 -3.36 -9.60
CA TYR A 174 15.04 -1.93 -9.35
C TYR A 174 16.43 -1.37 -9.07
N GLN A 175 16.86 -0.35 -9.81
CA GLN A 175 18.20 0.22 -9.67
C GLN A 175 19.29 -0.88 -9.76
N ASN A 176 20.11 -1.03 -8.72
CA ASN A 176 21.19 -2.02 -8.65
C ASN A 176 20.80 -3.26 -7.83
N GLY A 177 19.51 -3.52 -7.64
CA GLY A 177 19.01 -4.65 -6.84
C GLY A 177 17.69 -5.18 -7.36
N ALA A 178 17.05 -6.04 -6.57
CA ALA A 178 15.69 -6.52 -6.86
C ALA A 178 14.86 -6.68 -5.57
N TYR A 179 13.54 -6.59 -5.73
CA TYR A 179 12.57 -7.00 -4.72
C TYR A 179 11.99 -8.36 -5.08
N LEU A 180 11.86 -9.25 -4.10
CA LEU A 180 10.98 -10.42 -4.17
C LEU A 180 9.64 -10.04 -3.56
N TRP A 181 8.60 -10.05 -4.39
CA TRP A 181 7.24 -9.75 -3.99
C TRP A 181 6.48 -11.04 -3.72
N TRP A 182 5.79 -11.07 -2.59
CA TRP A 182 4.92 -12.17 -2.22
C TRP A 182 3.48 -11.71 -2.17
N GLN A 183 2.58 -12.57 -2.63
CA GLN A 183 1.17 -12.38 -2.39
C GLN A 183 0.88 -12.80 -0.95
N VAL A 184 0.35 -11.86 -0.17
CA VAL A 184 0.09 -11.99 1.25
C VAL A 184 -1.40 -11.82 1.54
N GLN A 185 -1.88 -12.48 2.59
CA GLN A 185 -3.26 -12.38 3.04
C GLN A 185 -3.32 -12.11 4.55
N LEU A 186 -4.19 -11.19 4.97
CA LEU A 186 -4.55 -10.99 6.38
C LEU A 186 -5.62 -12.00 6.79
N ASP A 187 -5.75 -12.24 8.10
CA ASP A 187 -6.84 -13.04 8.68
C ASP A 187 -8.24 -12.51 8.32
N SER A 188 -8.36 -11.22 7.96
CA SER A 188 -9.60 -10.63 7.46
C SER A 188 -9.97 -11.05 6.03
N GLY A 189 -9.11 -11.80 5.35
CA GLY A 189 -9.26 -12.23 3.96
C GLY A 189 -8.71 -11.25 2.92
N THR A 190 -8.37 -10.02 3.31
CA THR A 190 -7.78 -9.02 2.41
C THR A 190 -6.40 -9.49 1.93
N SER A 191 -6.16 -9.45 0.63
CA SER A 191 -4.89 -9.86 0.03
C SER A 191 -4.29 -8.81 -0.90
N GLY A 192 -2.99 -8.94 -1.13
CA GLY A 192 -2.22 -8.08 -2.02
C GLY A 192 -0.75 -8.50 -2.04
N TRP A 193 0.12 -7.63 -2.52
CA TRP A 193 1.54 -7.89 -2.70
C TRP A 193 2.38 -7.07 -1.73
N SER A 194 3.35 -7.71 -1.09
CA SER A 194 4.33 -7.04 -0.24
C SER A 194 5.72 -7.59 -0.53
N ALA A 195 6.72 -6.71 -0.51
CA ALA A 195 8.11 -7.11 -0.66
C ALA A 195 8.58 -7.85 0.60
N GLU A 196 9.35 -8.93 0.42
CA GLU A 196 9.92 -9.69 1.53
C GLU A 196 10.97 -8.89 2.30
N ALA A 197 11.83 -8.18 1.58
CA ALA A 197 13.00 -7.50 2.12
C ALA A 197 13.33 -6.19 1.41
N ALA A 198 14.15 -5.38 2.07
CA ALA A 198 14.71 -4.17 1.48
C ALA A 198 15.72 -4.53 0.39
N ILE A 199 15.81 -3.66 -0.63
CA ILE A 199 16.71 -3.85 -1.76
C ILE A 199 18.18 -3.89 -1.32
N ASN A 200 18.95 -4.86 -1.82
CA ASN A 200 20.37 -5.04 -1.52
C ASN A 200 20.70 -5.03 -0.01
N SER A 201 19.83 -5.58 0.83
CA SER A 201 19.93 -5.52 2.29
C SER A 201 19.60 -6.86 2.94
N THR A 202 20.03 -7.04 4.18
CA THR A 202 19.59 -8.14 5.06
C THR A 202 18.41 -7.74 5.96
N PHE A 203 17.80 -6.57 5.70
CA PHE A 203 16.61 -6.12 6.41
C PHE A 203 15.35 -6.68 5.75
N TYR A 204 14.64 -7.52 6.48
CA TYR A 204 13.42 -8.16 6.00
C TYR A 204 12.19 -7.51 6.61
N PHE A 205 11.21 -7.22 5.77
CA PHE A 205 9.91 -6.73 6.19
C PHE A 205 9.01 -7.88 6.67
N LEU A 206 9.21 -9.08 6.11
CA LEU A 206 8.48 -10.30 6.44
C LEU A 206 9.42 -11.30 7.12
N GLU A 207 9.06 -11.74 8.32
CA GLU A 207 9.76 -12.78 9.07
C GLU A 207 8.87 -14.00 9.28
N PRO A 208 9.33 -15.24 9.02
CA PRO A 208 8.56 -16.43 9.31
C PRO A 208 8.28 -16.55 10.80
N ILE A 209 7.04 -16.93 11.13
CA ILE A 209 6.63 -17.27 12.48
C ILE A 209 6.79 -18.79 12.63
N PRO A 210 7.56 -19.27 13.64
CA PRO A 210 7.74 -20.70 13.88
C PRO A 210 6.48 -21.40 14.38
#